data_AF-A0A1B6DAJ1-F1
#
_entry.id   AF-A0A1B6DAJ1-F1
#
_cell.length_a   1.000
_cell.length_b   1.000
_cell.length_c   1.000
_cell.angle_alpha   90.00
_cell.angle_beta   90.00
_cell.angle_gamma   90.00
#
_symmetry.space_group_name_H-M   'P 1'
#
loop_
_entity.id
_entity.type
_entity.pdbx_description
1 polymer ?
#
loop_
_entity_poly.entity_id
_entity_poly.type
_entity_poly.pdbx_seq_one_letter_code
_entity_poly.pdbx_strand_id
1 'polypeptide(L)'
;NRKVFRELISTNLVFISRIARHRLIIPDFQGFTKHIEDFYWTCKTNTEGTVATYIPQLARQNPDIWSVSICTVDGQRFSIGDCLAPFTLHSISKPLIYAISLDQLGDETVHKYIGQEPSGRNFNELVLDDNSEYFICSYIVKRSLKLLYLLNNRVFGL
;
A
#
# COMPACT_ATOMS: atom_id res chain seq x y z
N ASN A 1 -26.52 -30.25 -13.06
CA ASN A 1 -27.73 -29.94 -13.87
C ASN A 1 -27.81 -28.43 -14.09
N ARG A 2 -28.17 -27.97 -15.30
CA ARG A 2 -28.31 -26.55 -15.70
C ARG A 2 -29.14 -25.69 -14.72
N LYS A 3 -30.17 -26.25 -14.09
CA LYS A 3 -31.00 -25.54 -13.11
C LYS A 3 -30.18 -25.10 -11.88
N VAL A 4 -29.45 -26.04 -11.29
CA VAL A 4 -28.58 -25.79 -10.12
C VAL A 4 -27.48 -24.77 -10.46
N PHE A 5 -26.87 -24.87 -11.64
CA PHE A 5 -25.84 -23.90 -12.06
C PHE A 5 -26.39 -22.47 -12.12
N ARG A 6 -27.58 -22.28 -12.70
CA ARG A 6 -28.23 -20.96 -12.78
C ARG A 6 -28.53 -20.37 -11.40
N GLU A 7 -29.00 -21.23 -10.49
CA GLU A 7 -29.33 -20.85 -9.12
C GLU A 7 -28.08 -20.45 -8.32
N LEU A 8 -26.96 -21.13 -8.53
CA LEU A 8 -25.69 -20.79 -7.88
C LEU A 8 -25.09 -19.47 -8.36
N ILE A 9 -25.19 -19.18 -9.67
CA ILE A 9 -24.55 -17.98 -10.24
C ILE A 9 -25.45 -16.74 -10.22
N SER A 10 -26.76 -16.88 -9.98
CA SER A 10 -27.72 -15.78 -10.17
C SER A 10 -27.38 -14.55 -9.33
N THR A 11 -26.93 -14.75 -8.09
CA THR A 11 -26.57 -13.67 -7.16
C THR A 11 -25.38 -12.83 -7.65
N ASN A 12 -24.45 -13.45 -8.38
CA ASN A 12 -23.20 -12.82 -8.83
C ASN A 12 -23.08 -12.78 -10.37
N LEU A 13 -24.21 -12.91 -11.07
CA LEU A 13 -24.23 -13.16 -12.51
C LEU A 13 -23.48 -12.09 -13.31
N VAL A 14 -23.61 -10.82 -12.92
CA VAL A 14 -22.94 -9.69 -13.58
C VAL A 14 -21.42 -9.85 -13.52
N PHE A 15 -20.88 -10.14 -12.34
CA PHE A 15 -19.43 -10.31 -12.14
C PHE A 15 -18.91 -11.57 -12.84
N ILE A 16 -19.59 -12.71 -12.66
CA ILE A 16 -19.26 -13.98 -13.32
C ILE A 16 -19.27 -13.81 -14.85
N SER A 17 -20.24 -13.05 -15.36
CA SER A 17 -20.33 -12.77 -16.78
C SER A 17 -19.21 -11.85 -17.29
N ARG A 18 -18.66 -10.95 -16.46
CA ARG A 18 -17.47 -10.16 -16.81
C ARG A 18 -16.24 -11.05 -16.90
N ILE A 19 -16.05 -11.97 -15.94
CA ILE A 19 -14.99 -12.97 -15.94
C ILE A 19 -15.04 -13.81 -17.22
N ALA A 20 -16.20 -14.41 -17.50
CA ALA A 20 -16.38 -15.32 -18.63
C ALA A 20 -16.20 -14.65 -20.02
N ARG A 21 -16.29 -13.32 -20.08
CA ARG A 21 -16.11 -12.53 -21.31
C ARG A 21 -14.75 -11.84 -21.37
N HIS A 22 -13.82 -12.16 -20.47
CA HIS A 22 -12.52 -11.50 -20.37
C HIS A 22 -12.63 -9.97 -20.24
N ARG A 23 -13.63 -9.48 -19.50
CA ARG A 23 -13.89 -8.04 -19.25
C ARG A 23 -13.44 -7.59 -17.86
N LEU A 24 -12.40 -8.24 -17.36
CA LEU A 24 -11.65 -7.74 -16.21
C LEU A 24 -10.53 -6.82 -16.72
N ILE A 25 -10.01 -5.97 -15.84
CA ILE A 25 -8.99 -4.98 -16.16
C ILE A 25 -7.73 -5.58 -16.79
N ILE A 26 -7.37 -6.82 -16.41
CA ILE A 26 -6.36 -7.63 -17.09
C ILE A 26 -7.04 -8.86 -17.72
N PRO A 27 -7.37 -8.83 -19.03
CA PRO A 27 -8.07 -9.92 -19.71
C PRO A 27 -7.31 -11.26 -19.72
N ASP A 28 -6.00 -11.21 -19.99
CA ASP A 28 -5.08 -12.35 -19.92
C ASP A 28 -4.25 -12.29 -18.62
N PHE A 29 -4.92 -12.60 -17.52
CA PHE A 29 -4.27 -12.59 -16.20
C PHE A 29 -3.21 -13.67 -16.08
N GLN A 30 -3.41 -14.82 -16.71
CA GLN A 30 -2.46 -15.93 -16.65
C GLN A 30 -1.15 -15.59 -17.36
N GLY A 31 -1.22 -15.01 -18.56
CA GLY A 31 -0.05 -14.50 -19.28
C GLY A 31 0.65 -13.39 -18.50
N PHE A 32 -0.11 -12.44 -17.95
CA PHE A 32 0.44 -11.39 -17.09
C PHE A 32 1.21 -11.97 -15.88
N THR A 33 0.64 -12.95 -15.17
CA THR A 33 1.29 -13.53 -13.99
C THR A 33 2.57 -14.30 -14.29
N LYS A 34 2.75 -14.82 -15.52
CA LYS A 34 4.02 -15.44 -15.94
C LYS A 34 5.16 -14.43 -15.95
N HIS A 35 4.92 -13.22 -16.47
CA HIS A 35 5.94 -12.16 -16.42
C HIS A 35 6.28 -11.75 -14.98
N ILE A 36 5.28 -11.73 -14.09
CA ILE A 36 5.51 -11.45 -12.67
C ILE A 36 6.35 -12.55 -12.02
N GLU A 37 6.11 -13.82 -12.39
CA GLU A 37 6.93 -14.94 -11.94
C GLU A 37 8.38 -14.82 -12.44
N ASP A 38 8.60 -14.45 -13.71
CA ASP A 38 9.94 -14.20 -14.26
C ASP A 38 10.68 -13.08 -13.50
N PHE A 39 9.99 -11.99 -13.19
CA PHE A 39 10.54 -10.91 -12.36
C PHE A 39 10.82 -11.37 -10.94
N TYR A 40 9.93 -12.16 -10.34
CA TYR A 40 10.13 -12.72 -9.00
C TYR A 40 11.43 -13.52 -8.93
N TRP A 41 11.65 -14.43 -9.89
CA TRP A 41 12.86 -15.26 -9.91
C TRP A 41 14.12 -14.46 -10.22
N THR A 42 14.03 -13.49 -11.14
CA THR A 42 15.14 -12.59 -11.47
C THR A 42 15.56 -11.74 -10.27
N CYS A 43 14.60 -11.19 -9.52
CA CYS A 43 14.91 -10.36 -8.35
C CYS A 43 15.34 -11.20 -7.14
N LYS A 44 14.82 -12.43 -6.99
CA LYS A 44 15.16 -13.32 -5.87
C LYS A 44 16.65 -13.66 -5.79
N THR A 45 17.37 -13.64 -6.91
CA THR A 45 18.82 -13.89 -6.92
C THR A 45 19.63 -12.74 -6.33
N ASN A 46 19.03 -11.55 -6.14
CA ASN A 46 19.69 -10.44 -5.48
C ASN A 46 19.65 -10.64 -3.95
N THR A 47 20.80 -10.98 -3.37
CA THR A 47 20.99 -11.17 -1.93
C THR A 47 21.77 -10.00 -1.30
N GLU A 48 21.86 -8.86 -1.96
CA GLU A 48 22.51 -7.66 -1.43
C GLU A 48 21.65 -6.95 -0.37
N GLY A 49 22.29 -6.07 0.39
CA GLY A 49 21.64 -5.29 1.45
C GLY A 49 21.80 -5.91 2.84
N THR A 50 21.30 -5.20 3.85
CA THR A 50 21.36 -5.63 5.25
C THR A 50 20.01 -5.43 5.93
N VAL A 51 19.63 -6.38 6.77
CA VAL A 51 18.44 -6.26 7.62
C VAL A 51 18.61 -5.03 8.53
N ALA A 52 17.54 -4.26 8.71
CA ALA A 52 17.55 -3.11 9.61
C ALA A 52 17.81 -3.54 11.06
N THR A 53 18.94 -3.14 11.64
CA THR A 53 19.37 -3.57 12.99
C THR A 53 19.15 -2.52 14.08
N TYR A 54 18.76 -1.29 13.73
CA TYR A 54 18.58 -0.20 14.69
C TYR A 54 17.35 -0.38 15.62
N ILE A 55 16.42 -1.27 15.27
CA ILE A 55 15.33 -1.72 16.14
C ILE A 55 15.50 -3.23 16.38
N PRO A 56 15.61 -3.71 17.63
CA PRO A 56 15.88 -5.13 17.94
C PRO A 56 14.89 -6.11 17.32
N GLN A 57 13.62 -5.73 17.18
CA GLN A 57 12.58 -6.55 16.57
C GLN A 57 12.77 -6.71 15.06
N LEU A 58 13.35 -5.71 14.39
CA LEU A 58 13.66 -5.78 12.95
C LEU A 58 14.90 -6.62 12.68
N ALA A 59 15.88 -6.60 13.59
CA ALA A 59 17.09 -7.41 13.51
C ALA A 59 16.81 -8.93 13.49
N ARG A 60 15.61 -9.36 13.91
CA ARG A 60 15.18 -10.77 13.93
C ARG A 60 14.56 -11.24 12.62
N GLN A 61 14.39 -10.36 11.63
CA GLN A 61 13.79 -10.71 10.35
C GLN A 61 14.73 -11.62 9.55
N ASN A 62 14.16 -12.66 8.94
CA ASN A 62 14.92 -13.56 8.07
C ASN A 62 15.20 -12.84 6.74
N PRO A 63 16.48 -12.62 6.36
CA PRO A 63 16.85 -11.96 5.11
C PRO A 63 16.40 -12.73 3.86
N ASP A 64 16.16 -14.03 3.97
CA ASP A 64 15.77 -14.89 2.84
C ASP A 64 14.27 -14.82 2.50
N ILE A 65 13.47 -14.11 3.32
CA ILE A 65 12.03 -13.91 3.06
C ILE A 65 11.86 -12.99 1.86
N TRP A 66 11.25 -13.52 0.80
CA TRP A 66 10.99 -12.76 -0.43
C TRP A 66 9.64 -13.15 -1.03
N SER A 67 8.76 -12.16 -1.19
CA SER A 67 7.41 -12.39 -1.73
C SER A 67 6.94 -11.23 -2.60
N VAL A 68 6.07 -11.56 -3.55
CA VAL A 68 5.34 -10.60 -4.37
C VAL A 68 3.86 -10.95 -4.32
N SER A 69 3.01 -9.95 -4.12
CA SER A 69 1.55 -10.10 -4.15
C SER A 69 0.92 -8.98 -4.95
N ILE A 70 -0.05 -9.34 -5.79
CA ILE A 70 -0.75 -8.44 -6.69
C ILE A 70 -2.25 -8.61 -6.48
N CYS A 71 -2.96 -7.48 -6.39
CA CYS A 71 -4.41 -7.42 -6.45
C CYS A 71 -4.81 -6.30 -7.42
N THR A 72 -5.60 -6.64 -8.44
CA THR A 72 -6.14 -5.65 -9.37
C THR A 72 -7.40 -4.99 -8.79
N VAL A 73 -7.83 -3.87 -9.40
CA VAL A 73 -9.08 -3.17 -9.02
C VAL A 73 -10.34 -4.02 -9.24
N ASP A 74 -10.28 -5.03 -10.12
CA ASP A 74 -11.37 -5.99 -10.35
C ASP A 74 -11.26 -7.24 -9.45
N GLY A 75 -10.27 -7.30 -8.56
CA GLY A 75 -10.12 -8.37 -7.58
C GLY A 75 -9.35 -9.61 -8.07
N GLN A 76 -8.73 -9.57 -9.26
CA GLN A 76 -7.80 -10.61 -9.70
C GLN A 76 -6.55 -10.60 -8.81
N ARG A 77 -6.14 -11.76 -8.31
CA ARG A 77 -5.05 -11.89 -7.33
C ARG A 77 -4.02 -12.93 -7.73
N PHE A 78 -2.76 -12.62 -7.47
CA PHE A 78 -1.63 -13.52 -7.64
C PHE A 78 -0.60 -13.25 -6.54
N SER A 79 -0.08 -14.31 -5.95
CA SER A 79 0.94 -14.23 -4.90
C SER A 79 1.97 -15.34 -5.11
N ILE A 80 3.24 -15.02 -4.87
CA ILE A 80 4.37 -15.94 -5.00
C ILE A 80 5.40 -15.67 -3.89
N GLY A 81 6.05 -16.72 -3.40
CA GLY A 81 7.00 -16.66 -2.27
C GLY A 81 6.32 -16.67 -0.90
N ASP A 82 6.97 -16.07 0.09
CA ASP A 82 6.55 -16.07 1.50
C ASP A 82 5.41 -15.07 1.83
N CYS A 83 4.36 -15.03 1.00
CA CYS A 83 3.32 -13.99 1.04
C CYS A 83 2.43 -13.99 2.30
N LEU A 84 2.48 -15.05 3.10
CA LEU A 84 1.74 -15.17 4.36
C LEU A 84 2.60 -14.82 5.59
N ALA A 85 3.90 -14.55 5.41
CA ALA A 85 4.76 -14.14 6.50
C ALA A 85 4.37 -12.72 6.98
N PRO A 86 3.96 -12.54 8.25
CA PRO A 86 3.56 -11.23 8.73
C PRO A 86 4.79 -10.34 8.95
N PHE A 87 4.66 -9.05 8.58
CA PHE A 87 5.66 -8.02 8.86
C PHE A 87 4.99 -6.70 9.21
N THR A 88 5.74 -5.80 9.84
CA THR A 88 5.27 -4.47 10.24
C THR A 88 5.30 -3.50 9.05
N LEU A 89 4.25 -2.69 8.87
CA LEU A 89 4.12 -1.79 7.70
C LEU A 89 5.16 -0.66 7.65
N HIS A 90 5.68 -0.20 8.79
CA HIS A 90 6.59 0.95 8.89
C HIS A 90 6.10 2.16 8.06
N SER A 91 6.94 2.72 7.20
CA SER A 91 6.62 3.88 6.38
C SER A 91 5.53 3.61 5.33
N ILE A 92 5.20 2.36 5.03
CA ILE A 92 4.13 2.02 4.07
C ILE A 92 2.75 2.41 4.63
N SER A 93 2.58 2.55 5.96
CA SER A 93 1.32 2.99 6.56
C SER A 93 0.98 4.47 6.32
N LYS A 94 1.95 5.27 5.87
CA LYS A 94 1.86 6.73 5.83
C LYS A 94 0.87 7.26 4.78
N PRO A 95 0.91 6.80 3.52
CA PRO A 95 -0.13 7.15 2.55
C PRO A 95 -1.54 6.76 3.04
N LEU A 96 -1.68 5.64 3.75
CA LEU A 96 -2.98 5.20 4.29
C LEU A 96 -3.51 6.18 5.35
N ILE A 97 -2.66 6.56 6.32
CA ILE A 97 -3.02 7.55 7.34
C ILE A 97 -3.37 8.90 6.70
N TYR A 98 -2.62 9.30 5.68
CA TYR A 98 -2.89 10.53 4.94
C TYR A 98 -4.25 10.50 4.23
N ALA A 99 -4.55 9.43 3.50
CA ALA A 99 -5.85 9.27 2.82
C ALA A 99 -7.03 9.30 3.81
N ILE A 100 -6.90 8.61 4.95
CA ILE A 100 -7.92 8.63 6.02
C ILE A 100 -8.07 10.03 6.60
N SER A 101 -6.96 10.76 6.76
CA SER A 101 -6.98 12.13 7.27
C SER A 101 -7.70 13.08 6.31
N LEU A 102 -7.43 12.95 5.00
CA LEU A 102 -8.11 13.73 3.97
C LEU A 102 -9.62 13.45 3.95
N ASP A 103 -10.00 12.17 4.01
CA ASP A 103 -11.40 11.74 4.03
C ASP A 103 -12.17 12.29 5.24
N GLN A 104 -11.55 12.25 6.44
CA GLN A 104 -12.23 12.63 7.68
C GLN A 104 -12.14 14.13 8.03
N LEU A 105 -11.05 14.80 7.67
CA LEU A 105 -10.77 16.19 8.09
C LEU A 105 -10.90 17.19 6.94
N GLY A 106 -10.90 16.71 5.70
CA GLY A 106 -10.87 17.53 4.50
C GLY A 106 -9.47 18.08 4.19
N ASP A 107 -9.26 18.33 2.91
CA ASP A 107 -8.02 18.86 2.33
C ASP A 107 -7.50 20.11 3.07
N GLU A 108 -8.37 21.12 3.23
CA GLU A 108 -8.00 22.40 3.84
C GLU A 108 -7.45 22.24 5.27
N THR A 109 -8.05 21.35 6.07
CA THR A 109 -7.60 21.11 7.45
C THR A 109 -6.27 20.37 7.47
N VAL A 110 -6.15 19.32 6.66
CA VAL A 110 -4.94 18.48 6.61
C VAL A 110 -3.74 19.31 6.16
N HIS A 111 -3.92 20.14 5.14
CA HIS A 111 -2.82 20.91 4.55
C HIS A 111 -2.39 22.15 5.33
N LYS A 112 -3.13 22.55 6.36
CA LYS A 112 -2.61 23.45 7.41
C LYS A 112 -1.43 22.85 8.19
N TYR A 113 -1.32 21.52 8.21
CA TYR A 113 -0.32 20.82 9.03
C TYR A 113 0.72 20.05 8.20
N ILE A 114 0.42 19.72 6.94
CA ILE A 114 1.35 18.99 6.07
C ILE A 114 1.39 19.58 4.65
N GLY A 115 2.59 19.87 4.16
CA GLY A 115 2.80 20.35 2.80
C GLY A 115 2.60 19.27 1.72
N GLN A 116 2.40 19.72 0.49
CA GLN A 116 2.13 18.86 -0.68
C GLN A 116 3.36 18.62 -1.56
N GLU A 117 4.34 19.54 -1.55
CA GLU A 117 5.49 19.48 -2.44
C GLU A 117 6.61 18.55 -1.95
N PRO A 118 7.35 17.88 -2.86
CA PRO A 118 8.52 17.09 -2.48
C PRO A 118 9.63 17.97 -1.88
N SER A 119 10.51 17.39 -1.04
CA SER A 119 11.60 18.14 -0.39
C SER A 119 12.67 18.65 -1.35
N GLY A 120 12.86 17.95 -2.47
CA GLY A 120 14.07 18.08 -3.29
C GLY A 120 15.38 17.76 -2.55
N ARG A 121 15.34 17.29 -1.30
CA ARG A 121 16.51 17.05 -0.43
C ARG A 121 16.42 15.76 0.37
N ASN A 122 17.54 15.35 0.97
CA ASN A 122 17.67 14.12 1.74
C ASN A 122 16.67 14.03 2.90
N PHE A 123 16.16 12.82 3.13
CA PHE A 123 15.09 12.50 4.08
C PHE A 123 15.28 13.01 5.52
N ASN A 124 16.52 13.18 5.98
CA ASN A 124 16.83 13.56 7.36
C ASN A 124 16.89 15.08 7.61
N GLU A 125 16.92 15.90 6.57
CA GLU A 125 17.11 17.34 6.69
C GLU A 125 15.82 18.04 7.15
N LEU A 126 15.90 18.86 8.22
CA LEU A 126 14.83 19.77 8.69
C LEU A 126 14.75 20.99 7.78
N VAL A 127 13.64 21.18 7.05
CA VAL A 127 13.48 22.29 6.09
C VAL A 127 12.08 22.91 6.22
N LEU A 128 12.05 24.25 6.15
CA LEU A 128 10.85 25.09 6.06
C LEU A 128 10.77 25.71 4.65
N ASP A 129 9.59 26.17 4.24
CA ASP A 129 9.39 26.91 2.99
C ASP A 129 9.84 28.38 3.08
N ASP A 130 9.76 29.09 1.95
CA ASP A 130 10.16 30.50 1.82
C ASP A 130 9.31 31.46 2.67
N ASN A 131 8.09 31.04 3.06
CA ASN A 131 7.24 31.75 4.00
C ASN A 131 7.51 31.35 5.46
N SER A 132 8.52 30.52 5.72
CA SER A 132 8.75 29.83 7.01
C SER A 132 7.57 28.95 7.45
N GLU A 133 6.66 28.63 6.53
CA GLU A 133 5.63 27.61 6.65
C GLU A 133 6.20 26.25 6.21
N TYR A 134 5.45 25.17 6.39
CA TYR A 134 6.02 23.83 6.36
C TYR A 134 5.83 23.13 5.00
N PHE A 135 6.86 23.10 4.14
CA PHE A 135 6.98 22.02 3.14
C PHE A 135 7.15 20.67 3.90
N ILE A 136 6.62 19.53 3.46
CA ILE A 136 7.22 18.66 2.43
C ILE A 136 6.42 17.32 2.40
N CYS A 137 6.17 16.71 1.24
CA CYS A 137 5.57 15.36 1.08
C CYS A 137 6.50 14.21 1.56
N SER A 138 7.83 14.37 1.51
CA SER A 138 8.79 13.52 2.25
C SER A 138 8.58 13.51 3.79
N TYR A 139 7.71 14.37 4.35
CA TYR A 139 7.46 14.50 5.79
C TYR A 139 6.21 13.81 6.33
N ILE A 140 5.52 12.96 5.54
CA ILE A 140 4.57 12.04 6.19
C ILE A 140 5.29 11.23 7.30
N VAL A 141 6.62 11.08 7.23
CA VAL A 141 7.42 10.46 8.29
C VAL A 141 7.45 11.25 9.61
N LYS A 142 7.81 12.53 9.61
CA LYS A 142 7.92 13.29 10.87
C LYS A 142 6.55 13.76 11.41
N ARG A 143 5.52 13.87 10.56
CA ARG A 143 4.19 14.41 10.94
C ARG A 143 3.02 13.44 10.88
N SER A 144 3.23 12.17 10.52
CA SER A 144 2.19 11.12 10.68
C SER A 144 1.64 11.05 12.10
N LEU A 145 2.46 11.29 13.13
CA LEU A 145 2.02 11.44 14.52
C LEU A 145 1.01 12.58 14.71
N LYS A 146 1.17 13.71 14.01
CA LYS A 146 0.26 14.84 14.11
C LYS A 146 -1.05 14.56 13.38
N LEU A 147 -1.01 13.89 12.22
CA LEU A 147 -2.22 13.41 11.55
C LEU A 147 -3.00 12.41 12.42
N LEU A 148 -2.29 11.45 13.02
CA LEU A 148 -2.90 10.48 13.93
C LEU A 148 -3.51 11.15 15.18
N TYR A 149 -2.85 12.18 15.72
CA TYR A 149 -3.40 13.00 16.80
C TYR A 149 -4.67 13.75 16.38
N LEU A 150 -4.70 14.37 15.20
CA LEU A 150 -5.87 15.07 14.68
C LEU A 150 -7.04 14.12 14.43
N LEU A 151 -6.77 12.93 13.90
CA LEU A 151 -7.76 11.86 13.75
C LEU A 151 -8.33 11.44 15.12
N ASN A 152 -7.46 11.17 16.10
CA ASN A 152 -7.90 10.73 17.42
C ASN A 152 -8.70 11.78 18.19
N ASN A 153 -8.36 13.07 18.08
CA ASN A 153 -9.10 14.13 18.78
C ASN A 153 -10.49 14.42 18.20
N ARG A 154 -10.80 13.98 16.98
CA ARG A 154 -12.18 14.02 16.45
C ARG A 154 -12.97 12.74 16.75
N VAL A 155 -12.30 11.59 16.77
CA VAL A 155 -12.94 10.29 17.00
C VAL A 155 -13.18 10.03 18.49
N PHE A 156 -12.31 10.52 19.37
CA PHE A 156 -12.39 10.39 20.82
C PHE A 156 -12.50 11.76 21.48
N GLY A 157 -13.56 12.52 21.19
CA GLY A 157 -13.84 13.78 21.88
C GLY A 157 -13.85 13.59 23.40
N LEU A 158 -12.71 13.89 24.03
CA LEU A 158 -12.55 14.29 25.43
C LEU A 158 -12.43 15.81 25.45
#